data_AF-A0AAW1C9L3-F1
#
_entry.id   AF-A0AAW1C9L3-F1
#
_cell.length_a   1.000
_cell.length_b   1.000
_cell.length_c   1.000
_cell.angle_alpha   90.00
_cell.angle_beta   90.00
_cell.angle_gamma   90.00
#
_symmetry.space_group_name_H-M   'P 1'
#
loop_
_entity.id
_entity.type
_entity.pdbx_description
1 polymer ?
#
loop_
_entity_poly.entity_id
_entity_poly.type
_entity_poly.pdbx_seq_one_letter_code
_entity_poly.pdbx_strand_id
1 'polypeptide(L)'
;MAKIGRLSEFDVSHPERWESYVSRMENYLKANQVREDSLKAATLLCVCSQDAFEIAENLAAPVPVESVSYADLKKLLKEHFHPKVSVISWRHTFEQRDQRSGESAKEYIAALRKAAKPCEFKDLEERLRDRFVCGLRH
;
A
#
# COMPACT_ATOMS: atom_id res chain seq x y z
N MET A 1 23.07 16.00 19.69
CA MET A 1 22.72 14.59 19.42
C MET A 1 22.75 14.39 17.91
N ALA A 2 23.44 13.36 17.41
CA ALA A 2 23.55 13.11 15.98
C ALA A 2 22.17 12.76 15.40
N LYS A 3 21.72 13.53 14.41
CA LYS A 3 20.50 13.24 13.65
C LYS A 3 20.78 12.06 12.72
N ILE A 4 19.90 11.06 12.70
CA ILE A 4 20.04 9.90 11.81
C ILE A 4 19.89 10.39 10.35
N GLY A 5 20.66 9.79 9.42
CA GLY A 5 20.87 10.23 8.04
C GLY A 5 19.62 10.31 7.15
N ARG A 6 19.79 10.51 5.83
CA ARG A 6 18.68 10.78 4.91
C ARG A 6 17.74 9.57 4.76
N LEU A 7 16.45 9.77 4.99
CA LEU A 7 15.41 8.81 4.59
C LEU A 7 15.23 8.94 3.07
N SER A 8 15.26 7.81 2.36
CA SER A 8 15.02 7.79 0.91
C SER A 8 13.58 8.20 0.61
N GLU A 9 13.38 8.99 -0.45
CA GLU A 9 12.06 9.45 -0.90
C GLU A 9 11.10 8.27 -1.20
N PHE A 10 9.80 8.56 -1.13
CA PHE A 10 8.77 7.61 -1.50
C PHE A 10 8.63 7.54 -3.03
N ASP A 11 8.69 6.34 -3.58
CA ASP A 11 8.50 6.12 -5.01
C ASP A 11 7.01 5.88 -5.31
N VAL A 12 6.36 6.89 -5.90
CA VAL A 12 4.93 6.83 -6.24
C VAL A 12 4.61 5.81 -7.33
N SER A 13 5.60 5.35 -8.11
CA SER A 13 5.42 4.28 -9.10
C SER A 13 5.22 2.90 -8.45
N HIS A 14 5.55 2.79 -7.17
CA HIS A 14 5.37 1.60 -6.33
C HIS A 14 4.45 1.89 -5.14
N PRO A 15 3.17 2.25 -5.39
CA PRO A 15 2.24 2.66 -4.35
C PRO A 15 2.00 1.56 -3.30
N GLU A 16 2.19 0.28 -3.66
CA GLU A 16 2.09 -0.87 -2.75
C GLU A 16 3.10 -0.84 -1.59
N ARG A 17 4.17 -0.04 -1.71
CA ARG A 17 5.21 0.08 -0.69
C ARG A 17 4.91 1.15 0.35
N TRP A 18 3.79 1.87 0.24
CA TRP A 18 3.43 2.98 1.13
C TRP A 18 3.48 2.60 2.62
N GLU A 19 2.91 1.46 3.02
CA GLU A 19 2.93 1.05 4.44
C GLU A 19 4.35 0.80 4.97
N SER A 20 5.21 0.23 4.12
CA SER A 20 6.62 0.00 4.46
C SER A 20 7.39 1.33 4.55
N TYR A 21 7.09 2.28 3.66
CA TYR A 21 7.64 3.63 3.71
C TYR A 21 7.22 4.38 4.99
N VAL A 22 5.93 4.38 5.33
CA VAL A 22 5.41 5.00 6.55
C VAL A 22 6.07 4.39 7.80
N SER A 23 6.27 3.07 7.84
CA SER A 23 6.96 2.41 8.95
C SER A 23 8.41 2.89 9.10
N ARG A 24 9.14 3.08 8.00
CA ARG A 24 10.50 3.66 8.01
C ARG A 24 10.47 5.11 8.47
N MET A 25 9.48 5.88 8.02
CA MET A 25 9.29 7.27 8.42
C MET A 25 9.00 7.41 9.92
N GLU A 26 8.16 6.55 10.50
CA GLU A 26 7.90 6.57 11.94
C GLU A 26 9.15 6.25 12.77
N ASN A 27 9.98 5.31 12.32
CA ASN A 27 11.27 5.03 12.95
C ASN A 27 12.23 6.21 12.81
N TYR A 28 12.24 6.87 11.65
CA TYR A 28 13.03 8.07 11.40
C TYR A 28 12.66 9.24 12.33
N LEU A 29 11.36 9.51 12.49
CA LEU A 29 10.83 10.52 13.40
C LEU A 29 11.21 10.21 14.86
N LYS A 30 11.05 8.95 15.29
CA LYS A 30 11.43 8.50 16.64
C LYS A 30 12.91 8.69 16.90
N ALA A 31 13.76 8.25 15.98
CA ALA A 31 15.21 8.38 16.07
C ALA A 31 15.68 9.83 16.18
N ASN A 32 15.04 10.74 15.43
CA ASN A 32 15.35 12.17 15.44
C ASN A 32 14.60 12.95 16.53
N GLN A 33 13.88 12.25 17.42
CA GLN A 33 13.13 12.83 18.53
C GLN A 33 12.10 13.89 18.09
N VAL A 34 11.54 13.73 16.89
CA VAL A 34 10.47 14.59 16.38
C VAL A 34 9.16 14.19 17.04
N ARG A 35 8.75 14.97 18.05
CA ARG A 35 7.58 14.66 18.89
C ARG A 35 6.33 15.43 18.48
N GLU A 36 6.48 16.70 18.15
CA GLU A 36 5.37 17.58 17.76
C GLU A 36 4.71 17.11 16.46
N ASP A 37 3.38 17.14 16.42
CA ASP A 37 2.62 16.65 15.27
C ASP A 37 2.87 17.49 14.02
N SER A 38 2.92 18.81 14.17
CA SER A 38 3.29 19.77 13.11
C SER A 38 4.65 19.46 12.49
N LEU A 39 5.65 19.13 13.31
CA LEU A 39 6.98 18.76 12.84
C LEU A 39 6.98 17.39 12.15
N LYS A 40 6.15 16.44 12.57
CA LYS A 40 5.98 15.15 11.87
C LYS A 40 5.34 15.35 10.50
N ALA A 41 4.28 16.16 10.42
CA ALA A 41 3.61 16.53 9.18
C ALA A 41 4.59 17.21 8.21
N ALA A 42 5.31 18.24 8.68
CA ALA A 42 6.31 18.93 7.89
C ALA A 42 7.44 18.00 7.44
N THR A 43 7.93 17.11 8.30
CA THR A 43 8.98 16.15 7.91
C THR A 43 8.46 15.17 6.85
N LEU A 44 7.20 14.74 6.93
CA LEU A 44 6.61 13.85 5.91
C LEU A 44 6.56 14.54 4.55
N LEU A 45 6.10 15.80 4.52
CA LEU A 45 5.98 16.61 3.31
C LEU A 45 7.36 16.96 2.70
N CYS A 46 8.39 17.17 3.52
CA CYS A 46 9.74 17.49 3.03
C CYS A 46 10.53 16.27 2.55
N VAL A 47 10.21 15.07 3.04
CA VAL A 47 11.01 13.86 2.79
C VAL A 47 10.31 12.91 1.82
N CYS A 48 9.01 13.09 1.57
CA CYS A 48 8.36 12.43 0.44
C CYS A 48 8.91 12.98 -0.89
N SER A 49 8.63 12.26 -1.97
CA SER A 49 8.94 12.74 -3.32
C SER A 49 8.04 13.93 -3.69
N GLN A 50 8.50 14.73 -4.67
CA GLN A 50 7.73 15.82 -5.26
C GLN A 50 6.32 15.36 -5.69
N ASP A 51 6.23 14.22 -6.37
CA ASP A 51 4.95 13.66 -6.82
C ASP A 51 4.00 13.34 -5.64
N ALA A 52 4.55 12.80 -4.55
CA ALA A 52 3.75 12.50 -3.35
C ALA A 52 3.30 13.77 -2.62
N PHE A 53 4.09 14.84 -2.66
CA PHE A 53 3.70 16.15 -2.14
C PHE A 53 2.53 16.73 -2.94
N GLU A 54 2.62 16.75 -4.27
CA GLU A 54 1.55 17.27 -5.14
C GLU A 54 0.24 16.47 -4.96
N ILE A 55 0.34 15.15 -4.78
CA ILE A 55 -0.81 14.31 -4.43
C ILE A 55 -1.39 14.72 -3.07
N ALA A 56 -0.56 14.93 -2.04
CA ALA A 56 -1.03 15.35 -0.73
C ALA A 56 -1.74 16.72 -0.78
N GLU A 57 -1.19 17.67 -1.52
CA GLU A 57 -1.75 19.01 -1.72
C GLU A 57 -3.12 18.95 -2.40
N ASN A 58 -3.22 18.18 -3.48
CA ASN A 58 -4.49 17.97 -4.18
C ASN A 58 -5.57 17.29 -3.31
N LEU A 59 -5.16 16.35 -2.45
CA LEU A 59 -6.09 15.65 -1.54
C LEU A 59 -6.51 16.49 -0.33
N ALA A 60 -5.68 17.46 0.08
CA ALA A 60 -5.95 18.35 1.21
C ALA A 60 -6.87 19.54 0.85
N ALA A 61 -6.98 19.87 -0.44
CA ALA A 61 -7.81 20.96 -0.93
C ALA A 61 -9.26 20.86 -0.42
N PRO A 62 -9.90 21.98 -0.01
CA PRO A 62 -9.47 23.38 -0.18
C PRO A 62 -8.57 23.94 0.93
N VAL A 63 -8.11 23.10 1.85
CA VAL A 63 -7.31 23.52 3.01
C VAL A 63 -5.80 23.41 2.69
N PRO A 64 -4.94 24.32 3.17
CA PRO A 64 -3.50 24.20 2.98
C PRO A 64 -2.96 22.90 3.57
N VAL A 65 -2.13 22.16 2.82
CA VAL A 65 -1.60 20.85 3.20
C VAL A 65 -0.78 20.91 4.50
N GLU A 66 -0.15 22.05 4.78
CA GLU A 66 0.64 22.32 5.98
C GLU A 66 -0.20 22.43 7.25
N SER A 67 -1.50 22.68 7.10
CA SER A 67 -2.44 22.75 8.23
C SER A 67 -3.10 21.40 8.56
N VAL A 68 -2.84 20.36 7.76
CA VAL A 68 -3.36 19.01 7.96
C VAL A 68 -2.49 18.28 8.99
N SER A 69 -3.14 17.56 9.92
CA SER A 69 -2.43 16.78 10.94
C SER A 69 -1.60 15.66 10.31
N TYR A 70 -0.54 15.22 11.00
CA TYR A 70 0.26 14.09 10.51
C TYR A 70 -0.57 12.81 10.37
N ALA A 71 -1.54 12.60 11.25
CA ALA A 71 -2.44 11.46 11.20
C ALA A 71 -3.33 11.49 9.95
N ASP A 72 -3.90 12.66 9.63
CA ASP A 72 -4.77 12.84 8.47
C ASP A 72 -3.99 12.79 7.16
N LEU A 73 -2.78 13.36 7.09
CA LEU A 73 -1.90 13.24 5.92
C LEU A 73 -1.56 11.77 5.63
N LYS A 74 -1.19 10.99 6.64
CA LYS A 74 -0.95 9.54 6.48
C LYS A 74 -2.18 8.82 5.97
N LYS A 75 -3.37 9.20 6.45
CA LYS A 75 -4.64 8.60 6.05
C LYS A 75 -4.98 8.94 4.60
N LEU A 76 -4.95 10.21 4.21
CA LEU A 76 -5.22 10.67 2.85
C LEU A 76 -4.30 9.97 1.85
N LEU A 77 -2.99 9.99 2.10
CA LEU A 77 -2.02 9.33 1.24
C LEU A 77 -2.18 7.80 1.23
N LYS A 78 -2.54 7.19 2.36
CA LYS A 78 -2.87 5.77 2.40
C LYS A 78 -4.08 5.44 1.53
N GLU A 79 -5.16 6.20 1.64
CA GLU A 79 -6.38 5.99 0.86
C GLU A 79 -6.15 6.25 -0.64
N HIS A 80 -5.19 7.11 -1.00
CA HIS A 80 -4.82 7.35 -2.39
C HIS A 80 -3.93 6.25 -2.98
N PHE A 81 -2.84 5.87 -2.29
CA PHE A 81 -1.90 4.85 -2.78
C PHE A 81 -2.41 3.42 -2.59
N HIS A 82 -3.24 3.23 -1.58
CA HIS A 82 -4.01 2.01 -1.38
C HIS A 82 -5.49 2.39 -1.43
N PRO A 83 -6.01 2.71 -2.63
CA PRO A 83 -7.45 2.83 -2.78
C PRO A 83 -8.03 1.55 -2.23
N LYS A 84 -9.10 1.67 -1.45
CA LYS A 84 -9.81 0.52 -0.91
C LYS A 84 -10.47 -0.19 -2.10
N VAL A 85 -9.65 -0.91 -2.86
CA VAL A 85 -10.08 -1.77 -3.95
C VAL A 85 -11.08 -2.69 -3.29
N SER A 86 -12.33 -2.57 -3.72
CA SER A 86 -13.42 -3.24 -3.06
C SER A 86 -13.09 -4.73 -2.98
N VAL A 87 -13.49 -5.39 -1.90
CA VAL A 87 -13.40 -6.86 -1.78
C VAL A 87 -13.93 -7.53 -3.06
N ILE A 88 -14.96 -6.94 -3.67
CA ILE A 88 -15.54 -7.37 -4.94
C ILE A 88 -14.51 -7.33 -6.08
N SER A 89 -13.74 -6.25 -6.23
CA SER A 89 -12.71 -6.15 -7.26
C SER A 89 -11.58 -7.15 -7.04
N TRP A 90 -11.15 -7.39 -5.79
CA TRP A 90 -10.15 -8.42 -5.51
C TRP A 90 -10.65 -9.82 -5.83
N ARG A 91 -11.90 -10.11 -5.44
CA ARG A 91 -12.56 -11.38 -5.77
C ARG A 91 -12.67 -11.57 -7.26
N HIS A 92 -13.06 -10.53 -8.01
CA HIS A 92 -13.11 -10.58 -9.47
C HIS A 92 -11.73 -10.90 -10.08
N THR A 93 -10.65 -10.25 -9.63
CA THR A 93 -9.27 -10.57 -10.06
C THR A 93 -8.87 -12.00 -9.71
N PHE A 94 -9.28 -12.50 -8.54
CA PHE A 94 -9.06 -13.90 -8.15
C PHE A 94 -9.81 -14.86 -9.09
N GLU A 95 -11.08 -14.58 -9.43
CA GLU A 95 -11.87 -15.41 -10.35
C GLU A 95 -11.29 -15.45 -11.77
N GLN A 96 -10.65 -14.37 -12.21
CA GLN A 96 -10.01 -14.27 -13.53
C GLN A 96 -8.62 -14.92 -13.61
N ARG A 97 -8.09 -15.42 -12.49
CA ARG A 97 -6.75 -16.01 -12.49
C ARG A 97 -6.80 -17.45 -13.01
N ASP A 98 -6.35 -17.63 -14.24
CA ASP A 98 -6.15 -18.93 -14.88
C ASP A 98 -4.67 -19.29 -14.98
N GLN A 99 -4.33 -20.58 -14.95
CA GLN A 99 -2.97 -21.07 -15.10
C GLN A 99 -2.31 -20.49 -16.35
N ARG A 100 -1.10 -19.94 -16.22
CA ARG A 100 -0.39 -19.36 -17.37
C ARG A 100 0.28 -20.44 -18.19
N SER A 101 0.55 -20.16 -19.47
CA SER A 101 1.32 -21.08 -20.31
C SER A 101 2.72 -21.28 -19.71
N GLY A 102 3.12 -22.54 -19.51
CA GLY A 102 4.40 -22.88 -18.87
C GLY A 102 4.44 -22.74 -17.34
N GLU A 103 3.35 -22.32 -16.70
CA GLU A 103 3.25 -22.29 -15.24
C GLU A 103 2.91 -23.68 -14.72
N SER A 104 3.69 -24.19 -13.76
CA SER A 104 3.39 -25.46 -13.11
C SER A 104 2.16 -25.36 -12.20
N ALA A 105 1.51 -26.49 -11.93
CA ALA A 105 0.39 -26.55 -10.99
C ALA A 105 0.74 -25.99 -9.59
N LYS A 106 1.99 -26.21 -9.13
CA LYS A 106 2.47 -25.69 -7.84
C LYS A 106 2.62 -24.17 -7.84
N GLU A 107 3.11 -23.59 -8.94
CA GLU A 107 3.21 -22.13 -9.08
C GLU A 107 1.82 -21.49 -9.19
N TYR A 108 0.90 -22.14 -9.91
CA TYR A 108 -0.46 -21.67 -10.06
C TYR A 108 -1.21 -21.61 -8.72
N ILE A 109 -1.18 -22.68 -7.91
CA ILE A 109 -1.84 -22.67 -6.59
C ILE A 109 -1.20 -21.62 -5.65
N ALA A 110 0.11 -21.41 -5.74
CA ALA A 110 0.79 -20.35 -4.98
C ALA A 110 0.33 -18.95 -5.43
N ALA A 111 0.15 -18.74 -6.73
CA ALA A 111 -0.37 -17.49 -7.28
C ALA A 111 -1.83 -17.24 -6.87
N LEU A 112 -2.69 -18.26 -6.87
CA LEU A 112 -4.07 -18.17 -6.38
C LEU A 112 -4.12 -17.81 -4.89
N ARG A 113 -3.28 -18.45 -4.06
CA ARG A 113 -3.16 -18.10 -2.63
C ARG A 113 -2.73 -16.65 -2.43
N LYS A 114 -1.83 -16.13 -3.26
CA LYS A 114 -1.43 -14.72 -3.24
C LYS A 114 -2.60 -13.80 -3.61
N ALA A 115 -3.34 -14.13 -4.66
CA ALA A 115 -4.48 -13.34 -5.14
C ALA A 115 -5.67 -13.34 -4.15
N ALA A 116 -5.83 -14.40 -3.36
CA ALA A 116 -6.93 -14.53 -2.40
C ALA A 116 -6.73 -13.71 -1.10
N LYS A 117 -5.51 -13.28 -0.77
CA LYS A 117 -5.19 -12.54 0.47
C LYS A 117 -6.12 -11.34 0.74
N PRO A 118 -6.38 -10.44 -0.23
CA PRO A 118 -7.26 -9.30 -0.02
C PRO A 118 -8.76 -9.59 -0.25
N CYS A 119 -9.15 -10.84 -0.54
CA CYS A 119 -10.53 -11.18 -0.92
C CYS A 119 -11.48 -11.39 0.27
N GLU A 120 -10.97 -11.42 1.50
CA GLU A 120 -11.74 -11.64 2.73
C GLU A 120 -12.72 -12.83 2.60
N PHE A 121 -12.25 -13.95 2.05
CA PHE A 121 -13.09 -15.15 1.93
C PHE A 121 -13.35 -15.77 3.31
N LYS A 122 -14.59 -16.17 3.57
CA LYS A 122 -14.97 -16.90 4.80
C LYS A 122 -14.36 -18.30 4.83
N ASP A 123 -14.37 -18.97 3.68
CA ASP A 123 -13.69 -20.24 3.47
C ASP A 123 -12.68 -20.07 2.34
N LEU A 124 -11.41 -19.93 2.70
CA LEU A 124 -10.33 -19.73 1.72
C LEU A 124 -10.01 -21.02 0.95
N GLU A 125 -10.01 -22.17 1.64
CA GLU A 125 -9.58 -23.43 1.05
C GLU A 125 -10.60 -23.94 0.02
N GLU A 126 -11.90 -23.79 0.30
CA GLU A 126 -12.96 -24.06 -0.67
C GLU A 126 -12.78 -23.22 -1.94
N ARG A 127 -12.61 -21.90 -1.81
CA ARG A 127 -12.45 -21.00 -2.96
C ARG A 127 -11.19 -21.31 -3.76
N LEU A 128 -10.08 -21.62 -3.09
CA LEU A 128 -8.84 -22.01 -3.74
C LEU A 128 -9.00 -23.30 -4.54
N ARG A 129 -9.63 -24.33 -3.96
CA ARG A 129 -9.87 -25.60 -4.64
C ARG A 129 -10.72 -25.40 -5.89
N ASP A 130 -11.84 -24.68 -5.76
CA ASP A 130 -12.78 -24.47 -6.87
C ASP A 130 -12.10 -23.68 -8.01
N ARG A 131 -11.45 -22.55 -7.69
CA ARG A 131 -10.75 -21.74 -8.70
C ARG A 131 -9.56 -22.48 -9.32
N PHE A 132 -8.84 -23.28 -8.53
CA PHE A 132 -7.74 -24.10 -9.05
C PHE A 132 -8.25 -25.04 -10.12
N VAL A 133 -9.30 -25.82 -9.84
CA VAL A 133 -9.89 -26.75 -10.82
C VAL A 133 -10.42 -26.01 -12.05
N CYS A 134 -11.16 -24.91 -11.86
CA CYS A 134 -11.76 -24.17 -12.97
C CYS A 134 -10.74 -23.45 -13.89
N GLY A 135 -9.55 -23.12 -13.38
CA GLY A 135 -8.54 -22.37 -14.14
C GLY A 135 -7.31 -23.20 -14.54
N LEU A 136 -7.32 -24.52 -14.31
CA LEU A 136 -6.28 -25.41 -14.82
C LEU A 136 -6.31 -25.43 -16.36
N ARG A 137 -5.12 -25.45 -16.97
CA ARG A 137 -4.99 -25.68 -18.40
C ARG A 137 -4.78 -27.18 -18.66
N HIS A 138 -5.50 -27.69 -19.64
CA HIS A 138 -5.34 -29.03 -20.20
C HIS A 138 -4.35 -29.01 -21.36
#